data_AF-A0A096MDU9-F1
#
_entry.id   AF-A0A096MDU9-F1
#
_cell.length_a   1.000
_cell.length_b   1.000
_cell.length_c   1.000
_cell.angle_alpha   90.00
_cell.angle_beta   90.00
_cell.angle_gamma   90.00
#
_symmetry.space_group_name_H-M   'P 1'
#
loop_
_entity.id
_entity.type
_entity.pdbx_description
1 polymer ?
#
loop_
_entity_poly.entity_id
_entity_poly.type
_entity_poly.pdbx_seq_one_letter_code
_entity_poly.pdbx_strand_id
1 'polypeptide(L)'
;EPMTEARLSVYRTAMKVRSLQRFCHMDAIFIQHIAAAFQLVGGANPRSDAMLNRESVAEVLNRMFNCASQEVTAAASEETGSLLFRLFDREGTGQVSARSLQTALVALSADSVLAKYRSLVRLSGDGSGSVTRSGLSSLLQDLSKVPVAVQEQEVFGSVETAVTSCFNQGGAPAVSQSHLLSWLKSEPRLLLWLPTLYRLSASQKVSHAVRCHTCKAFPIAGLRYRCRKCVNVQVCQDCFLNGRQTRKHKTHHPVVEFCCLCNQPTWRESLSSLMHNARHALLPRRNTHRETDRTSVLTWAEPAETQN
;
A
#
# COMPACT_ATOMS: atom_id res chain seq x y z
N GLU A 1 -9.80 19.37 12.74
CA GLU A 1 -10.42 18.04 12.62
C GLU A 1 -9.69 17.07 13.53
N PRO A 2 -10.38 16.21 14.31
CA PRO A 2 -9.75 15.06 14.98
C PRO A 2 -8.90 14.26 13.97
N MET A 3 -7.98 13.42 14.42
CA MET A 3 -7.33 12.41 13.57
C MET A 3 -8.38 11.85 12.60
N THR A 4 -8.22 12.11 11.29
CA THR A 4 -9.32 11.85 10.35
C THR A 4 -9.63 10.37 10.46
N GLU A 5 -10.85 10.03 10.85
CA GLU A 5 -11.31 8.65 11.05
C GLU A 5 -10.91 7.74 9.86
N ALA A 6 -10.95 8.31 8.66
CA ALA A 6 -10.43 7.74 7.43
C ALA A 6 -9.00 7.19 7.55
N ARG A 7 -8.06 7.91 8.16
CA ARG A 7 -6.67 7.48 8.31
C ARG A 7 -6.54 6.25 9.21
N LEU A 8 -7.26 6.24 10.34
CA LEU A 8 -7.25 5.07 11.24
C LEU A 8 -7.84 3.84 10.54
N SER A 9 -8.92 4.03 9.80
CA SER A 9 -9.54 2.94 9.08
C SER A 9 -8.63 2.38 7.99
N VAL A 10 -7.86 3.21 7.28
CA VAL A 10 -6.83 2.73 6.34
C VAL A 10 -5.80 1.81 7.02
N TYR A 11 -5.31 2.16 8.22
CA TYR A 11 -4.42 1.25 8.97
C TYR A 11 -5.15 0.00 9.44
N ARG A 12 -6.40 0.11 9.89
CA ARG A 12 -7.20 -1.05 10.30
C ARG A 12 -7.35 -2.03 9.15
N THR A 13 -7.73 -1.57 7.96
CA THR A 13 -7.78 -2.38 6.75
C THR A 13 -6.42 -3.01 6.48
N ALA A 14 -5.35 -2.22 6.45
CA ALA A 14 -4.01 -2.73 6.14
C ALA A 14 -3.53 -3.79 7.16
N MET A 15 -3.82 -3.63 8.45
CA MET A 15 -3.53 -4.63 9.48
C MET A 15 -4.32 -5.92 9.27
N LYS A 16 -5.62 -5.83 8.96
CA LYS A 16 -6.45 -7.01 8.65
C LYS A 16 -5.98 -7.72 7.38
N VAL A 17 -5.67 -6.97 6.32
CA VAL A 17 -5.12 -7.52 5.07
C VAL A 17 -3.76 -8.18 5.32
N ARG A 18 -2.94 -7.65 6.22
CA ARG A 18 -1.68 -8.30 6.63
C ARG A 18 -1.91 -9.61 7.36
N SER A 19 -2.90 -9.68 8.26
CA SER A 19 -3.26 -10.95 8.90
C SER A 19 -3.72 -11.98 7.86
N LEU A 20 -4.51 -11.54 6.88
CA LEU A 20 -4.91 -12.37 5.74
C LEU A 20 -3.71 -12.81 4.89
N GLN A 21 -2.77 -11.89 4.62
CA GLN A 21 -1.53 -12.17 3.87
C GLN A 21 -0.73 -13.30 4.53
N ARG A 22 -0.59 -13.25 5.86
CA ARG A 22 0.10 -14.28 6.66
C ARG A 22 -0.66 -15.60 6.71
N PHE A 23 -1.98 -15.53 6.85
CA PHE A 23 -2.83 -16.72 6.81
C PHE A 23 -2.69 -17.46 5.48
N CYS A 24 -2.54 -16.73 4.36
CA CYS A 24 -2.29 -17.31 3.05
C CYS A 24 -0.80 -17.50 2.73
N HIS A 25 0.12 -17.32 3.68
CA HIS A 25 1.57 -17.38 3.47
C HIS A 25 2.12 -16.50 2.33
N MET A 26 1.37 -15.48 1.92
CA MET A 26 1.72 -14.57 0.82
C MET A 26 2.80 -13.56 1.23
N ASP A 27 3.14 -13.46 2.52
CA ASP A 27 4.22 -12.62 3.04
C ASP A 27 5.62 -13.22 2.80
N ALA A 28 5.71 -14.43 2.25
CA ALA A 28 6.94 -15.04 1.74
C ALA A 28 7.01 -15.10 0.20
N ILE A 29 5.95 -14.69 -0.50
CA ILE A 29 5.83 -14.82 -1.95
C ILE A 29 6.20 -13.52 -2.65
N PHE A 30 7.13 -13.60 -3.61
CA PHE A 30 7.53 -12.47 -4.44
C PHE A 30 6.94 -12.55 -5.85
N ILE A 31 6.85 -11.41 -6.54
CA ILE A 31 6.33 -11.26 -7.90
C ILE A 31 7.04 -12.20 -8.89
N GLN A 32 8.33 -12.50 -8.67
CA GLN A 32 9.06 -13.46 -9.49
C GLN A 32 8.49 -14.89 -9.41
N HIS A 33 8.04 -15.32 -8.22
CA HIS A 33 7.44 -16.64 -8.03
C HIS A 33 6.07 -16.71 -8.72
N ILE A 34 5.30 -15.62 -8.63
CA ILE A 34 4.02 -15.48 -9.33
C ILE A 34 4.26 -15.54 -10.85
N ALA A 35 5.21 -14.76 -11.36
CA ALA A 35 5.52 -14.74 -12.79
C ALA A 35 5.94 -16.13 -13.31
N ALA A 36 6.80 -16.84 -12.59
CA ALA A 36 7.24 -18.19 -12.94
C ALA A 36 6.06 -19.19 -12.98
N ALA A 37 5.16 -19.13 -11.99
CA ALA A 37 4.01 -20.03 -11.92
C ALA A 37 3.06 -19.90 -13.13
N PHE A 38 2.87 -18.68 -13.63
CA PHE A 38 1.97 -18.40 -14.75
C PHE A 38 2.57 -18.66 -16.14
N GLN A 39 3.90 -18.73 -16.28
CA GLN A 39 4.54 -19.00 -17.58
C GLN A 39 4.19 -20.37 -18.17
N LEU A 40 3.83 -21.35 -17.33
CA LEU A 40 3.62 -22.75 -17.72
C LEU A 40 2.14 -23.17 -17.76
N VAL A 41 1.19 -22.27 -17.49
CA VAL A 41 -0.26 -22.58 -17.40
C VAL A 41 -0.99 -22.29 -18.72
N GLY A 42 -0.27 -21.75 -19.70
CA GLY A 42 -0.70 -21.71 -21.09
C GLY A 42 0.43 -21.09 -21.90
N GLY A 43 0.83 -21.72 -23.00
CA GLY A 43 1.85 -21.20 -23.93
C GLY A 43 1.48 -19.89 -24.63
N ALA A 44 0.57 -19.09 -24.06
CA ALA A 44 0.05 -17.86 -24.60
C ALA A 44 0.01 -16.78 -23.51
N ASN A 45 0.81 -15.74 -23.72
CA ASN A 45 0.75 -14.38 -23.18
C ASN A 45 0.16 -14.22 -21.75
N PRO A 46 0.91 -13.73 -20.74
CA PRO A 46 0.43 -13.41 -19.37
C PRO A 46 -0.68 -12.33 -19.30
N ARG A 47 -1.27 -11.98 -20.45
CA ARG A 47 -2.37 -11.05 -20.65
C ARG A 47 -3.70 -11.72 -20.97
N SER A 48 -3.75 -13.05 -21.18
CA SER A 48 -5.00 -13.71 -21.52
C SER A 48 -5.98 -13.60 -20.35
N ASP A 49 -7.21 -13.16 -20.63
CA ASP A 49 -8.33 -13.20 -19.68
C ASP A 49 -8.90 -14.62 -19.58
N ALA A 50 -8.02 -15.62 -19.63
CA ALA A 50 -8.41 -17.03 -19.59
C ALA A 50 -9.10 -17.32 -18.26
N MET A 51 -10.24 -18.00 -18.32
CA MET A 51 -10.93 -18.50 -17.14
C MET A 51 -10.24 -19.77 -16.66
N LEU A 52 -9.82 -19.76 -15.40
CA LEU A 52 -9.16 -20.89 -14.75
C LEU A 52 -10.15 -21.59 -13.83
N ASN A 53 -10.29 -22.90 -13.97
CA ASN A 53 -11.05 -23.74 -13.04
C ASN A 53 -10.27 -23.98 -11.73
N ARG A 54 -10.92 -24.64 -10.77
CA ARG A 54 -10.33 -24.96 -9.46
C ARG A 54 -9.02 -25.73 -9.55
N GLU A 55 -8.93 -26.70 -10.46
CA GLU A 55 -7.74 -27.52 -10.65
C GLU A 55 -6.58 -26.67 -11.20
N SER A 56 -6.83 -25.82 -12.19
CA SER A 56 -5.82 -24.93 -12.77
C SER A 56 -5.31 -23.91 -11.76
N VAL A 57 -6.21 -23.35 -10.93
CA VAL A 57 -5.82 -22.43 -9.85
C VAL A 57 -4.96 -23.15 -8.83
N ALA A 58 -5.32 -24.37 -8.40
CA ALA A 58 -4.52 -25.15 -7.46
C ALA A 58 -3.13 -25.48 -8.03
N GLU A 59 -3.04 -25.80 -9.32
CA GLU A 59 -1.76 -26.06 -9.99
C GLU A 59 -0.86 -24.81 -10.03
N VAL A 60 -1.42 -23.64 -10.38
CA VAL A 60 -0.69 -22.36 -10.34
C VAL A 60 -0.14 -22.11 -8.94
N LEU A 61 -0.98 -22.25 -7.91
CA LEU A 61 -0.61 -21.95 -6.53
C LEU A 61 0.44 -22.95 -6.00
N ASN A 62 0.28 -24.24 -6.25
CA ASN A 62 1.25 -25.27 -5.86
C ASN A 62 2.63 -24.98 -6.49
N ARG A 63 2.67 -24.63 -7.78
CA ARG A 63 3.92 -24.25 -8.45
C ARG A 63 4.52 -23.00 -7.82
N MET A 64 3.72 -21.96 -7.59
CA MET A 64 4.16 -20.71 -6.99
C MET A 64 4.80 -20.94 -5.61
N PHE A 65 4.16 -21.74 -4.75
CA PHE A 65 4.66 -22.05 -3.41
C PHE A 65 5.91 -22.93 -3.46
N ASN A 66 5.94 -23.95 -4.33
CA ASN A 66 7.12 -24.80 -4.52
C ASN A 66 8.35 -24.01 -5.03
N CYS A 67 8.14 -22.99 -5.87
CA CYS A 67 9.21 -22.09 -6.30
C CYS A 67 9.74 -21.21 -5.16
N ALA A 68 8.91 -20.89 -4.16
CA ALA A 68 9.29 -20.01 -3.07
C ALA A 68 9.98 -20.75 -1.92
N SER A 69 9.49 -21.93 -1.53
CA SER A 69 10.12 -22.80 -0.54
C SER A 69 9.54 -24.22 -0.61
N GLN A 70 10.41 -25.23 -0.47
CA GLN A 70 10.02 -26.65 -0.39
C GLN A 70 9.25 -27.00 0.90
N GLU A 71 9.31 -26.15 1.92
CA GLU A 71 8.65 -26.35 3.22
C GLU A 71 7.21 -25.79 3.26
N VAL A 72 6.73 -25.18 2.18
CA VAL A 72 5.37 -24.64 2.15
C VAL A 72 4.36 -25.79 1.98
N THR A 73 3.42 -25.86 2.92
CA THR A 73 2.42 -26.93 3.00
C THR A 73 1.35 -26.77 1.92
N ALA A 74 0.78 -27.89 1.47
CA ALA A 74 -0.41 -27.91 0.61
C ALA A 74 -1.56 -27.03 1.17
N ALA A 75 -1.62 -26.86 2.49
CA ALA A 75 -2.55 -25.97 3.18
C ALA A 75 -2.45 -24.51 2.67
N ALA A 76 -1.25 -23.95 2.49
CA ALA A 76 -1.09 -22.57 2.02
C ALA A 76 -1.69 -22.35 0.62
N SER A 77 -1.57 -23.37 -0.25
CA SER A 77 -2.17 -23.37 -1.58
C SER A 77 -3.69 -23.40 -1.50
N GLU A 78 -4.25 -24.27 -0.67
CA GLU A 78 -5.70 -24.38 -0.45
C GLU A 78 -6.30 -23.10 0.18
N GLU A 79 -5.64 -22.55 1.20
CA GLU A 79 -6.05 -21.32 1.89
C GLU A 79 -6.05 -20.12 0.95
N THR A 80 -4.98 -19.99 0.14
CA THR A 80 -4.86 -18.95 -0.88
C THR A 80 -5.91 -19.14 -1.97
N GLY A 81 -6.10 -20.36 -2.47
CA GLY A 81 -7.13 -20.67 -3.46
C GLY A 81 -8.53 -20.35 -2.96
N SER A 82 -8.86 -20.74 -1.74
CA SER A 82 -10.14 -20.45 -1.08
C SER A 82 -10.40 -18.94 -0.97
N LEU A 83 -9.38 -18.16 -0.61
CA LEU A 83 -9.48 -16.70 -0.62
C LEU A 83 -9.78 -16.15 -2.02
N LEU A 84 -9.07 -16.62 -3.04
CA LEU A 84 -9.21 -16.13 -4.41
C LEU A 84 -10.60 -16.42 -5.00
N PHE A 85 -11.13 -17.63 -4.79
CA PHE A 85 -12.51 -17.95 -5.18
C PHE A 85 -13.52 -17.08 -4.42
N ARG A 86 -13.31 -16.84 -3.12
CA ARG A 86 -14.19 -15.94 -2.35
C ARG A 86 -14.18 -14.49 -2.88
N LEU A 87 -13.03 -14.03 -3.39
CA LEU A 87 -12.89 -12.69 -3.96
C LEU A 87 -13.57 -12.56 -5.33
N PHE A 88 -13.38 -13.55 -6.21
CA PHE A 88 -13.65 -13.40 -7.64
C PHE A 88 -14.78 -14.28 -8.18
N ASP A 89 -15.16 -15.36 -7.49
CA ASP A 89 -16.22 -16.29 -7.90
C ASP A 89 -17.43 -16.22 -6.96
N ARG A 90 -18.09 -15.06 -6.91
CA ARG A 90 -19.27 -14.86 -6.05
C ARG A 90 -20.49 -15.64 -6.50
N GLU A 91 -20.56 -15.95 -7.78
CA GLU A 91 -21.66 -16.70 -8.39
C GLU A 91 -21.49 -18.22 -8.27
N GLY A 92 -20.33 -18.69 -7.77
CA GLY A 92 -20.08 -20.12 -7.55
C GLY A 92 -19.88 -20.91 -8.85
N THR A 93 -19.40 -20.25 -9.90
CA THR A 93 -19.10 -20.85 -11.22
C THR A 93 -17.94 -21.85 -11.17
N GLY A 94 -17.10 -21.77 -10.14
CA GLY A 94 -15.87 -22.54 -10.04
C GLY A 94 -14.74 -22.03 -10.93
N GLN A 95 -14.88 -20.83 -11.50
CA GLN A 95 -13.92 -20.22 -12.42
C GLN A 95 -13.48 -18.83 -11.99
N VAL A 96 -12.22 -18.49 -12.25
CA VAL A 96 -11.63 -17.17 -11.97
C VAL A 96 -10.74 -16.74 -13.14
N SER A 97 -10.81 -15.45 -13.54
CA SER A 97 -9.89 -14.91 -14.55
C SER A 97 -8.43 -15.00 -14.08
N ALA A 98 -7.55 -15.47 -14.96
CA ALA A 98 -6.11 -15.45 -14.75
C ALA A 98 -5.58 -14.04 -14.40
N ARG A 99 -6.14 -12.98 -15.01
CA ARG A 99 -5.74 -11.59 -14.72
C ARG A 99 -6.15 -11.15 -13.33
N SER A 100 -7.38 -11.46 -12.91
CA SER A 100 -7.88 -11.12 -11.57
C SER A 100 -7.09 -11.88 -10.49
N LEU A 101 -6.80 -13.16 -10.75
CA LEU A 101 -5.94 -13.99 -9.92
C LEU A 101 -4.54 -13.38 -9.75
N GLN A 102 -3.85 -13.06 -10.85
CA GLN A 102 -2.53 -12.40 -10.81
C GLN A 102 -2.58 -11.05 -10.08
N THR A 103 -3.63 -10.26 -10.30
CA THR A 103 -3.80 -8.95 -9.67
C THR A 103 -3.83 -9.05 -8.14
N ALA A 104 -4.62 -9.99 -7.59
CA ALA A 104 -4.68 -10.21 -6.15
C ALA A 104 -3.37 -10.76 -5.59
N LEU A 105 -2.75 -11.74 -6.26
CA LEU A 105 -1.48 -12.33 -5.82
C LEU A 105 -0.37 -11.27 -5.78
N VAL A 106 -0.27 -10.43 -6.82
CA VAL A 106 0.69 -9.32 -6.87
C VAL A 106 0.43 -8.33 -5.73
N ALA A 107 -0.84 -7.98 -5.47
CA ALA A 107 -1.16 -7.05 -4.39
C ALA A 107 -0.78 -7.60 -3.00
N LEU A 108 -0.96 -8.91 -2.79
CA LEU A 108 -0.67 -9.62 -1.53
C LEU A 108 0.79 -10.11 -1.42
N SER A 109 1.62 -9.97 -2.44
CA SER A 109 3.04 -10.38 -2.40
C SER A 109 3.87 -9.62 -1.34
N ALA A 110 5.07 -10.10 -1.05
CA ALA A 110 6.03 -9.51 -0.11
C ALA A 110 6.82 -8.32 -0.69
N ASP A 111 6.70 -8.06 -1.99
CA ASP A 111 7.48 -7.05 -2.71
C ASP A 111 7.29 -5.61 -2.23
N SER A 112 8.24 -4.76 -2.66
CA SER A 112 8.11 -3.31 -2.52
C SER A 112 6.85 -2.79 -3.22
N VAL A 113 6.24 -1.74 -2.67
CA VAL A 113 5.05 -1.12 -3.28
C VAL A 113 5.30 -0.68 -4.72
N LEU A 114 6.52 -0.23 -5.03
CA LEU A 114 6.90 0.18 -6.39
C LEU A 114 6.95 -1.01 -7.36
N ALA A 115 7.51 -2.15 -6.93
CA ALA A 115 7.51 -3.36 -7.75
C ALA A 115 6.08 -3.86 -8.01
N LYS A 116 5.22 -3.82 -6.99
CA LYS A 116 3.78 -4.11 -7.14
C LYS A 116 3.13 -3.18 -8.16
N TYR A 117 3.32 -1.87 -8.05
CA TYR A 117 2.78 -0.90 -9.00
C TYR A 117 3.26 -1.14 -10.43
N ARG A 118 4.55 -1.38 -10.64
CA ARG A 118 5.09 -1.72 -11.98
C ARG A 118 4.43 -2.98 -12.54
N SER A 119 4.23 -4.00 -11.71
CA SER A 119 3.57 -5.23 -12.15
C SER A 119 2.09 -5.00 -12.48
N LEU A 120 1.34 -4.29 -11.64
CA LEU A 120 -0.07 -3.96 -11.86
C LEU A 120 -0.27 -3.12 -13.15
N VAL A 121 0.62 -2.16 -13.42
CA VAL A 121 0.60 -1.37 -14.66
C VAL A 121 0.77 -2.28 -15.89
N ARG A 122 1.68 -3.25 -15.84
CA ARG A 122 1.86 -4.23 -16.92
C ARG A 122 0.63 -5.10 -17.14
N LEU A 123 -0.07 -5.49 -16.06
CA LEU A 123 -1.31 -6.27 -16.12
C LEU A 123 -2.49 -5.48 -16.72
N SER A 124 -2.52 -4.16 -16.54
CA SER A 124 -3.56 -3.29 -17.10
C SER A 124 -3.36 -2.90 -18.57
N GLY A 125 -2.16 -3.09 -19.12
CA GLY A 125 -1.83 -2.73 -20.50
C GLY A 125 -2.09 -3.86 -21.48
N ASP A 126 -2.57 -3.52 -22.68
CA ASP A 126 -2.82 -4.45 -23.79
C ASP A 126 -1.53 -4.85 -24.56
N GLY A 127 -0.41 -4.14 -24.32
CA GLY A 127 0.84 -4.33 -25.04
C GLY A 127 1.26 -3.19 -25.93
N SER A 128 0.37 -2.22 -26.15
CA SER A 128 0.66 -0.99 -26.89
C SER A 128 1.55 0.00 -26.12
N GLY A 129 1.91 -0.30 -24.86
CA GLY A 129 2.55 0.66 -23.94
C GLY A 129 1.57 1.68 -23.34
N SER A 130 0.27 1.55 -23.64
CA SER A 130 -0.80 2.38 -23.10
C SER A 130 -1.80 1.53 -22.29
N VAL A 131 -2.61 2.22 -21.49
CA VAL A 131 -3.66 1.63 -20.64
C VAL A 131 -4.97 2.35 -20.92
N THR A 132 -5.99 1.59 -21.30
CA THR A 132 -7.33 2.11 -21.58
C THR A 132 -8.12 2.37 -20.29
N ARG A 133 -9.20 3.16 -20.39
CA ARG A 133 -10.08 3.42 -19.24
C ARG A 133 -10.73 2.15 -18.69
N SER A 134 -11.12 1.22 -19.57
CA SER A 134 -11.67 -0.09 -19.18
C SER A 134 -10.62 -0.95 -18.49
N GLY A 135 -9.40 -1.03 -19.04
CA GLY A 135 -8.30 -1.79 -18.45
C GLY A 135 -7.95 -1.32 -17.03
N LEU A 136 -7.89 0.00 -16.81
CA LEU A 136 -7.69 0.56 -15.46
C LEU A 136 -8.90 0.25 -14.55
N SER A 137 -10.13 0.41 -15.05
CA SER A 137 -11.34 0.13 -14.27
C SER A 137 -11.37 -1.33 -13.78
N SER A 138 -11.10 -2.30 -14.64
CA SER A 138 -11.04 -3.72 -14.28
C SER A 138 -9.97 -4.00 -13.23
N LEU A 139 -8.76 -3.46 -13.40
CA LEU A 139 -7.68 -3.59 -12.41
C LEU A 139 -8.10 -3.04 -11.03
N LEU A 140 -8.69 -1.84 -11.00
CA LEU A 140 -9.11 -1.19 -9.77
C LEU A 140 -10.30 -1.89 -9.11
N GLN A 141 -11.23 -2.45 -9.91
CA GLN A 141 -12.30 -3.30 -9.40
C GLN A 141 -11.73 -4.53 -8.69
N ASP A 142 -10.75 -5.20 -9.31
CA ASP A 142 -10.13 -6.38 -8.71
C ASP A 142 -9.36 -6.05 -7.42
N LEU A 143 -8.59 -4.95 -7.42
CA LEU A 143 -7.90 -4.50 -6.20
C LEU A 143 -8.85 -4.06 -5.09
N SER A 144 -10.03 -3.51 -5.43
CA SER A 144 -11.01 -3.07 -4.43
C SER A 144 -11.70 -4.23 -3.70
N LYS A 145 -11.70 -5.45 -4.27
CA LYS A 145 -12.24 -6.65 -3.63
C LYS A 145 -11.40 -7.09 -2.41
N VAL A 146 -10.10 -6.78 -2.37
CA VAL A 146 -9.21 -7.19 -1.26
C VAL A 146 -9.61 -6.54 0.08
N PRO A 147 -9.79 -5.20 0.19
CA PRO A 147 -10.36 -4.58 1.38
C PRO A 147 -11.77 -5.08 1.75
N VAL A 148 -12.59 -5.44 0.76
CA VAL A 148 -13.94 -5.99 0.99
C VAL A 148 -13.87 -7.34 1.70
N ALA A 149 -12.89 -8.20 1.38
CA ALA A 149 -12.70 -9.48 2.05
C ALA A 149 -12.41 -9.36 3.56
N VAL A 150 -11.93 -8.20 4.03
CA VAL A 150 -11.70 -7.93 5.46
C VAL A 150 -12.79 -7.05 6.09
N GLN A 151 -13.91 -6.88 5.38
CA GLN A 151 -15.09 -6.12 5.79
C GLN A 151 -14.81 -4.62 6.03
N GLU A 152 -13.99 -4.00 5.19
CA GLU A 152 -13.59 -2.58 5.34
C GLU A 152 -13.76 -1.78 4.04
N GLN A 153 -14.98 -1.74 3.48
CA GLN A 153 -15.23 -1.16 2.15
C GLN A 153 -15.55 0.34 2.15
N GLU A 154 -16.12 0.89 3.23
CA GLU A 154 -16.75 2.23 3.24
C GLU A 154 -15.76 3.40 3.26
N VAL A 155 -14.49 3.13 3.45
CA VAL A 155 -13.45 4.14 3.68
C VAL A 155 -12.74 4.52 2.40
N PHE A 156 -12.82 3.65 1.39
CA PHE A 156 -12.17 3.82 0.11
C PHE A 156 -13.15 4.46 -0.88
N GLY A 157 -12.66 5.35 -1.75
CA GLY A 157 -13.50 6.00 -2.76
C GLY A 157 -13.99 5.01 -3.83
N SER A 158 -14.85 5.44 -4.75
CA SER A 158 -15.31 4.56 -5.83
C SER A 158 -14.23 4.34 -6.90
N VAL A 159 -14.33 3.22 -7.63
CA VAL A 159 -13.50 2.94 -8.80
C VAL A 159 -13.66 4.03 -9.86
N GLU A 160 -14.89 4.45 -10.13
CA GLU A 160 -15.19 5.46 -11.14
C GLU A 160 -14.52 6.81 -10.86
N THR A 161 -14.53 7.26 -9.59
CA THR A 161 -13.83 8.48 -9.18
C THR A 161 -12.31 8.33 -9.32
N ALA A 162 -11.76 7.15 -8.97
CA ALA A 162 -10.34 6.88 -9.12
C ALA A 162 -9.90 6.88 -10.60
N VAL A 163 -10.66 6.21 -11.48
CA VAL A 163 -10.42 6.20 -12.93
C VAL A 163 -10.47 7.62 -13.49
N THR A 164 -11.49 8.39 -13.14
CA THR A 164 -11.66 9.78 -13.58
C THR A 164 -10.52 10.68 -13.10
N SER A 165 -10.04 10.46 -11.86
CA SER A 165 -8.87 11.16 -11.33
C SER A 165 -7.57 10.81 -12.08
N CYS A 166 -7.43 9.61 -12.61
CA CYS A 166 -6.22 9.21 -13.34
C CYS A 166 -6.18 9.80 -14.76
N PHE A 167 -7.30 9.78 -15.47
CA PHE A 167 -7.38 10.23 -16.86
C PHE A 167 -7.43 11.76 -17.00
N ASN A 168 -7.52 12.48 -15.87
CA ASN A 168 -7.97 13.87 -15.80
C ASN A 168 -9.35 14.03 -16.48
N GLN A 169 -10.04 15.14 -16.29
CA GLN A 169 -11.36 15.35 -16.93
C GLN A 169 -11.28 15.41 -18.49
N GLY A 170 -10.09 15.28 -19.08
CA GLY A 170 -9.77 15.50 -20.49
C GLY A 170 -10.15 14.37 -21.46
N GLY A 171 -10.94 13.38 -21.04
CA GLY A 171 -11.60 12.43 -21.95
C GLY A 171 -10.69 11.53 -22.81
N ALA A 172 -9.37 11.51 -22.58
CA ALA A 172 -8.44 10.70 -23.38
C ALA A 172 -8.82 9.20 -23.30
N PRO A 173 -8.79 8.44 -24.42
CA PRO A 173 -9.20 7.03 -24.43
C PRO A 173 -8.20 6.10 -23.73
N ALA A 174 -6.92 6.52 -23.67
CA ALA A 174 -5.84 5.77 -23.04
C ALA A 174 -4.81 6.72 -22.40
N VAL A 175 -4.06 6.20 -21.42
CA VAL A 175 -2.92 6.87 -20.79
C VAL A 175 -1.66 6.03 -20.94
N SER A 176 -0.49 6.68 -20.94
CA SER A 176 0.78 5.95 -20.95
C SER A 176 1.01 5.20 -19.63
N GLN A 177 1.77 4.11 -19.68
CA GLN A 177 2.15 3.37 -18.47
C GLN A 177 2.94 4.22 -17.45
N SER A 178 3.77 5.16 -17.94
CA SER A 178 4.52 6.08 -17.09
C SER A 178 3.61 7.04 -16.33
N HIS A 179 2.57 7.56 -16.99
CA HIS A 179 1.54 8.40 -16.35
C HIS A 179 0.79 7.62 -15.28
N LEU A 180 0.33 6.40 -15.59
CA LEU A 180 -0.37 5.56 -14.62
C LEU A 180 0.51 5.23 -13.40
N LEU A 181 1.78 4.91 -13.61
CA LEU A 181 2.72 4.66 -12.52
C LEU A 181 2.92 5.91 -11.64
N SER A 182 3.01 7.10 -12.24
CA SER A 182 3.07 8.37 -11.52
C SER A 182 1.81 8.60 -10.68
N TRP A 183 0.63 8.33 -11.26
CA TRP A 183 -0.64 8.43 -10.55
C TRP A 183 -0.72 7.45 -9.38
N LEU A 184 -0.31 6.19 -9.52
CA LEU A 184 -0.24 5.22 -8.42
C LEU A 184 0.68 5.69 -7.29
N LYS A 185 1.83 6.30 -7.62
CA LYS A 185 2.76 6.90 -6.66
C LYS A 185 2.16 8.09 -5.90
N SER A 186 1.13 8.74 -6.45
CA SER A 186 0.39 9.81 -5.75
C SER A 186 -0.55 9.28 -4.65
N GLU A 187 -0.58 7.95 -4.44
CA GLU A 187 -1.39 7.25 -3.43
C GLU A 187 -2.90 7.56 -3.55
N PRO A 188 -3.56 7.15 -4.65
CA PRO A 188 -4.98 7.41 -4.84
C PRO A 188 -5.81 6.77 -3.73
N ARG A 189 -6.85 7.48 -3.27
CA ARG A 189 -7.65 7.09 -2.09
C ARG A 189 -8.05 5.62 -2.09
N LEU A 190 -8.56 5.13 -3.22
CA LEU A 190 -9.02 3.74 -3.40
C LEU A 190 -7.96 2.69 -3.03
N LEU A 191 -6.67 3.00 -3.21
CA LEU A 191 -5.57 2.06 -3.03
C LEU A 191 -4.71 2.36 -1.79
N LEU A 192 -5.11 3.28 -0.91
CA LEU A 192 -4.31 3.67 0.27
C LEU A 192 -3.95 2.50 1.21
N TRP A 193 -4.73 1.42 1.19
CA TRP A 193 -4.45 0.22 1.96
C TRP A 193 -3.15 -0.47 1.51
N LEU A 194 -2.80 -0.43 0.23
CA LEU A 194 -1.66 -1.15 -0.35
C LEU A 194 -0.29 -0.57 0.06
N PRO A 195 -0.02 0.75 -0.08
CA PRO A 195 1.22 1.33 0.45
C PRO A 195 1.24 1.28 1.98
N THR A 196 0.09 1.39 2.66
CA THR A 196 0.02 1.28 4.13
C THR A 196 0.37 -0.12 4.62
N LEU A 197 -0.11 -1.16 3.93
CA LEU A 197 0.26 -2.56 4.15
C LEU A 197 1.78 -2.73 4.06
N TYR A 198 2.38 -2.22 2.98
CA TYR A 198 3.84 -2.27 2.81
C TYR A 198 4.58 -1.55 3.96
N ARG A 199 4.15 -0.34 4.35
CA ARG A 199 4.80 0.41 5.46
C ARG A 199 4.70 -0.34 6.79
N LEU A 200 3.57 -1.00 7.07
CA LEU A 200 3.41 -1.85 8.27
C LEU A 200 4.31 -3.08 8.26
N SER A 201 4.51 -3.70 7.09
CA SER A 201 5.38 -4.86 6.94
C SER A 201 6.86 -4.46 7.01
N ALA A 202 7.27 -3.44 6.26
CA ALA A 202 8.65 -2.97 6.19
C ALA A 202 9.17 -2.44 7.54
N SER A 203 8.31 -1.80 8.33
CA SER A 203 8.70 -1.26 9.64
C SER A 203 8.75 -2.30 10.76
N GLN A 204 8.25 -3.54 10.55
CA GLN A 204 8.12 -4.53 11.63
C GLN A 204 9.44 -4.82 12.35
N LYS A 205 10.56 -4.87 11.62
CA LYS A 205 11.90 -5.15 12.16
C LYS A 205 12.70 -3.87 12.43
N VAL A 206 12.07 -2.70 12.30
CA VAL A 206 12.72 -1.40 12.51
C VAL A 206 12.58 -0.98 13.96
N SER A 207 13.70 -0.55 14.55
CA SER A 207 13.77 -0.04 15.91
C SER A 207 14.37 1.37 15.92
N HIS A 208 13.59 2.34 16.36
CA HIS A 208 14.04 3.73 16.49
C HIS A 208 14.49 3.99 17.93
N ALA A 209 15.75 4.42 18.09
CA ALA A 209 16.35 4.82 19.38
C ALA A 209 15.77 6.16 19.91
N VAL A 210 14.45 6.22 20.08
CA VAL A 210 13.70 7.35 20.61
C VAL A 210 12.65 6.84 21.59
N ARG A 211 12.25 7.69 22.54
CA ARG A 211 11.23 7.35 23.53
C ARG A 211 9.85 7.86 23.10
N CYS A 212 8.84 7.00 23.19
CA CYS A 212 7.46 7.43 22.99
C CYS A 212 7.05 8.44 24.07
N HIS A 213 6.50 9.58 23.66
CA HIS A 213 6.09 10.63 24.59
C HIS A 213 4.88 10.22 25.43
N THR A 214 4.02 9.34 24.90
CA THR A 214 2.78 8.90 25.53
C THR A 214 2.99 7.72 26.48
N CYS A 215 3.45 6.56 25.99
CA CYS A 215 3.62 5.35 26.82
C CYS A 215 5.03 5.17 27.39
N LYS A 216 5.97 6.07 27.09
CA LYS A 216 7.39 5.98 27.52
C LYS A 216 8.18 4.76 27.03
N ALA A 217 7.59 3.92 26.17
CA ALA A 217 8.28 2.82 25.52
C ALA A 217 9.55 3.29 24.80
N PHE A 218 10.62 2.51 24.95
CA PHE A 218 11.93 2.72 24.34
C PHE A 218 12.61 1.36 24.14
N PRO A 219 13.20 1.10 22.95
CA PRO A 219 13.08 1.88 21.73
C PRO A 219 11.67 1.81 21.13
N ILE A 220 11.31 2.71 20.21
CA ILE A 220 10.06 2.57 19.43
C ILE A 220 10.30 1.54 18.34
N ALA A 221 9.67 0.38 18.44
CA ALA A 221 9.61 -0.62 17.37
C ALA A 221 8.45 -0.34 16.41
N GLY A 222 8.61 -0.66 15.12
CA GLY A 222 7.57 -0.44 14.13
C GLY A 222 7.52 1.01 13.61
N LEU A 223 6.33 1.46 13.24
CA LEU A 223 6.12 2.83 12.77
C LEU A 223 6.33 3.86 13.88
N ARG A 224 7.08 4.91 13.56
CA ARG A 224 7.23 6.10 14.41
C ARG A 224 6.51 7.30 13.81
N TYR A 225 5.87 8.08 14.67
CA TYR A 225 5.16 9.31 14.28
C TYR A 225 5.75 10.53 14.99
N ARG A 226 6.26 11.51 14.23
CA ARG A 226 6.70 12.80 14.76
C ARG A 226 5.62 13.85 14.57
N CYS A 227 5.23 14.54 15.63
CA CYS A 227 4.32 15.68 15.51
C CYS A 227 5.00 16.88 14.80
N ARG A 228 4.31 17.50 13.84
CA ARG A 228 4.80 18.74 13.19
C ARG A 228 4.56 20.00 14.02
N LYS A 229 3.55 19.99 14.92
CA LYS A 229 3.20 21.13 15.77
C LYS A 229 3.91 21.13 17.12
N CYS A 230 4.05 19.97 17.74
CA CYS A 230 4.70 19.84 19.04
C CYS A 230 6.19 19.55 18.86
N VAL A 231 7.05 20.36 19.49
CA VAL A 231 8.51 20.19 19.41
C VAL A 231 8.91 18.83 19.99
N ASN A 232 9.68 18.07 19.22
CA ASN A 232 10.25 16.77 19.58
C ASN A 232 9.26 15.70 20.07
N VAL A 233 7.96 15.87 19.88
CA VAL A 233 6.98 14.83 20.27
C VAL A 233 7.01 13.67 19.27
N GLN A 234 7.39 12.51 19.80
CA GLN A 234 7.45 11.22 19.12
C GLN A 234 6.39 10.29 19.71
N VAL A 235 5.62 9.62 18.86
CA VAL A 235 4.56 8.70 19.25
C VAL A 235 4.81 7.35 18.56
N CYS A 236 4.72 6.25 19.30
CA CYS A 236 4.82 4.90 18.73
C CYS A 236 3.53 4.50 18.01
N GLN A 237 3.62 3.48 17.16
CA GLN A 237 2.49 2.88 16.45
C GLN A 237 1.29 2.61 17.36
N ASP A 238 1.48 1.92 18.49
CA ASP A 238 0.35 1.57 19.35
C ASP A 238 -0.34 2.78 19.96
N CYS A 239 0.42 3.81 20.37
CA CYS A 239 -0.16 5.03 20.90
C CYS A 239 -0.89 5.83 19.82
N PHE A 240 -0.35 5.86 18.60
CA PHE A 240 -0.96 6.55 17.48
C PHE A 240 -2.29 5.89 17.08
N LEU A 241 -2.30 4.57 16.87
CA LEU A 241 -3.48 3.83 16.43
C LEU A 241 -4.60 3.78 17.48
N ASN A 242 -4.25 3.74 18.77
CA ASN A 242 -5.23 3.77 19.86
C ASN A 242 -5.65 5.20 20.26
N GLY A 243 -5.20 6.23 19.54
CA GLY A 243 -5.54 7.63 19.86
C GLY A 243 -5.08 8.08 21.25
N ARG A 244 -4.04 7.45 21.82
CA ARG A 244 -3.54 7.80 23.16
C ARG A 244 -2.86 9.16 23.14
N GLN A 245 -3.34 10.07 23.99
CA GLN A 245 -2.88 11.46 24.04
C GLN A 245 -2.22 11.81 25.37
N THR A 246 -1.47 12.92 25.36
CA THR A 246 -0.93 13.55 26.57
C THR A 246 -1.44 14.98 26.66
N ARG A 247 -1.36 15.61 27.84
CA ARG A 247 -1.81 17.01 28.02
C ARG A 247 -1.18 17.99 27.01
N LYS A 248 0.05 17.71 26.54
CA LYS A 248 0.81 18.57 25.62
C LYS A 248 0.62 18.22 24.13
N HIS A 249 0.05 17.06 23.80
CA HIS A 249 -0.09 16.60 22.42
C HIS A 249 -1.51 16.10 22.14
N LYS A 250 -2.18 16.74 21.18
CA LYS A 250 -3.52 16.38 20.72
C LYS A 250 -3.44 15.48 19.49
N THR A 251 -4.33 14.51 19.39
CA THR A 251 -4.38 13.51 18.31
C THR A 251 -4.58 14.08 16.90
N HIS A 252 -5.13 15.30 16.80
CA HIS A 252 -5.35 15.99 15.52
C HIS A 252 -4.12 16.74 14.99
N HIS A 253 -3.02 16.77 15.72
CA HIS A 253 -1.83 17.44 15.19
C HIS A 253 -1.29 16.66 13.99
N PRO A 254 -0.91 17.33 12.89
CA PRO A 254 -0.31 16.65 11.74
C PRO A 254 0.99 15.96 12.16
N VAL A 255 1.17 14.72 11.69
CA VAL A 255 2.34 13.89 12.00
C VAL A 255 3.07 13.49 10.72
N VAL A 256 4.39 13.36 10.82
CA VAL A 256 5.24 12.69 9.84
C VAL A 256 5.44 11.25 10.28
N GLU A 257 5.21 10.32 9.35
CA GLU A 257 5.45 8.89 9.55
C GLU A 257 6.88 8.53 9.17
N PHE A 258 7.49 7.65 9.96
CA PHE A 258 8.81 7.09 9.74
C PHE A 258 8.69 5.57 9.76
N CYS A 259 9.04 4.93 8.63
CA CYS A 259 8.98 3.48 8.44
C CYS A 259 10.36 2.81 8.31
N CYS A 260 11.44 3.60 8.19
CA CYS A 260 12.80 3.14 7.95
C CYS A 260 13.83 4.00 8.71
N LEU A 261 15.04 3.44 8.91
CA LEU A 261 16.13 4.11 9.62
C LEU A 261 16.81 5.23 8.82
N CYS A 262 16.68 5.26 7.49
CA CYS A 262 17.24 6.34 6.67
C CYS A 262 16.51 7.68 6.87
N ASN A 263 15.27 7.66 7.38
CA ASN A 263 14.52 8.87 7.74
C ASN A 263 14.77 9.30 9.20
N GLN A 264 15.87 8.85 9.84
CA GLN A 264 16.26 9.44 11.12
C GLN A 264 16.60 10.93 10.91
N PRO A 265 16.17 11.82 11.82
CA PRO A 265 16.40 13.24 11.64
C PRO A 265 17.91 13.48 11.66
N THR A 266 18.48 13.83 10.51
CA THR A 266 19.72 14.60 10.53
C THR A 266 19.42 15.90 11.26
N TRP A 267 20.37 16.39 12.05
CA TRP A 267 20.24 17.62 12.87
C TRP A 267 19.59 18.82 12.16
N ARG A 268 19.61 18.84 10.81
CA ARG A 268 18.98 19.82 9.93
C ARG A 268 17.47 19.97 10.12
N GLU A 269 16.72 18.91 10.42
CA GLU A 269 15.24 18.99 10.55
C GLU A 269 14.77 19.45 11.94
N SER A 270 15.61 19.27 12.97
CA SER A 270 15.34 19.84 14.30
C SER A 270 15.40 21.37 14.26
N LEU A 271 16.33 21.93 13.48
CA LEU A 271 16.48 23.38 13.28
C LEU A 271 15.30 24.00 12.52
N SER A 272 14.75 23.32 11.51
CA SER A 272 13.59 23.84 10.77
C SER A 272 12.34 23.96 11.64
N SER A 273 12.14 23.03 12.58
CA SER A 273 11.04 23.10 13.56
C SER A 273 11.22 24.19 14.63
N LEU A 274 12.46 24.56 14.94
CA LEU A 274 12.76 25.72 15.81
C LEU A 274 12.50 27.03 15.07
N MET A 275 12.91 27.12 13.80
CA MET A 275 12.66 28.31 12.97
C MET A 275 11.18 28.56 12.67
N HIS A 276 10.38 27.50 12.48
CA HIS A 276 8.93 27.65 12.25
C HIS A 276 8.20 28.18 13.50
N ASN A 277 8.60 27.74 14.69
CA ASN A 277 8.05 28.25 15.95
C ASN A 277 8.53 29.68 16.25
N ALA A 278 9.79 30.01 15.96
CA ALA A 278 10.30 31.38 16.10
C ALA A 278 9.57 32.36 15.16
N ARG A 279 9.27 31.95 13.91
CA ARG A 279 8.44 32.72 12.98
C ARG A 279 7.02 32.94 13.48
N HIS A 280 6.41 31.95 14.14
CA HIS A 280 5.07 32.08 14.72
C HIS A 280 5.04 32.89 16.03
N ALA A 281 6.16 33.00 16.75
CA ALA A 281 6.26 33.75 17.99
C ALA A 281 6.62 35.23 17.79
N LEU A 282 7.27 35.58 16.67
CA LEU A 282 7.85 36.92 16.45
C LEU A 282 7.08 37.81 15.44
N LEU A 283 6.10 37.29 14.71
CA LEU A 283 5.34 38.08 13.74
C LEU A 283 3.89 38.31 14.20
N PRO A 284 3.42 39.57 14.33
CA PRO A 284 2.02 39.86 14.58
C PRO A 284 1.15 39.34 13.43
N ARG A 285 0.07 38.67 13.79
CA ARG A 285 -0.86 37.97 12.91
C ARG A 285 -1.58 38.95 11.97
N ARG A 286 -1.07 39.15 10.75
CA ARG A 286 -1.86 39.75 9.64
C ARG A 286 -2.64 38.65 8.94
N ASN A 287 -3.97 38.77 8.96
CA ASN A 287 -4.89 37.89 8.24
C ASN A 287 -4.69 38.09 6.74
N THR A 288 -4.10 37.11 6.05
CA THR A 288 -4.23 36.96 4.59
C THR A 288 -4.69 35.56 4.28
N HIS A 289 -5.82 35.51 3.59
CA HIS A 289 -6.52 34.35 3.05
C HIS A 289 -5.70 33.69 1.90
N ARG A 290 -5.95 32.39 1.65
CA ARG A 290 -5.33 31.46 0.66
C ARG A 290 -3.95 30.90 1.05
N GLU A 291 -3.58 29.65 0.75
CA GLU A 291 -4.08 28.62 -0.16
C GLU A 291 -3.63 27.24 0.36
N THR A 292 -4.43 26.20 0.14
CA THR A 292 -4.12 24.81 0.54
C THR A 292 -2.97 24.25 -0.29
N ASP A 293 -1.77 24.23 0.27
CA ASP A 293 -0.61 23.59 -0.38
C ASP A 293 -0.58 22.08 -0.07
N ARG A 294 -0.95 21.31 -1.10
CA ARG A 294 -0.76 19.86 -1.20
C ARG A 294 0.69 19.61 -1.59
N THR A 295 1.51 19.16 -0.65
CA THR A 295 2.75 18.44 -0.99
C THR A 295 3.24 17.63 0.21
N SER A 296 2.87 16.34 0.24
CA SER A 296 3.74 15.34 0.88
C SER A 296 4.64 14.76 -0.20
N VAL A 297 5.79 15.40 -0.41
CA VAL A 297 6.88 14.78 -1.18
C VAL A 297 7.53 13.76 -0.23
N LEU A 298 7.23 12.49 -0.44
CA LEU A 298 8.00 11.37 0.11
C LEU A 298 9.08 11.04 -0.93
N THR A 299 10.31 11.48 -0.66
CA THR A 299 11.50 11.07 -1.43
C THR A 299 11.83 9.62 -1.09
N TRP A 300 11.61 8.73 -2.05
CA TRP A 300 12.16 7.39 -2.05
C TRP A 300 13.63 7.49 -2.46
N ALA A 301 14.55 7.35 -1.51
CA ALA A 301 15.96 7.16 -1.79
C ALA A 301 16.28 5.67 -1.63
N GLU A 302 16.63 5.00 -2.74
CA GLU A 302 17.31 3.70 -2.69
C GLU A 302 18.79 3.92 -2.32
N PRO A 303 19.44 2.98 -1.61
CA PRO A 303 20.89 2.98 -1.49
C PRO A 303 21.51 2.74 -2.88
N ALA A 304 22.50 3.54 -3.24
CA ALA A 304 23.24 3.38 -4.49
C ALA A 304 23.87 1.99 -4.56
N GLU A 305 23.64 1.30 -5.68
CA GLU A 305 24.45 0.15 -6.08
C GLU A 305 25.91 0.62 -6.18
N THR A 306 26.76 0.12 -5.28
CA THR A 306 28.20 0.18 -5.45
C THR A 306 28.56 -0.71 -6.63
N GLN A 307 28.76 -0.09 -7.80
CA GLN A 307 29.62 -0.66 -8.85
C GLN A 307 31.06 -0.61 -8.35
N ASN A 308 31.57 -1.78 -7.96
CA ASN A 308 32.88 -2.32 -8.34
C ASN A 308 33.01 -3.75 -7.83
#